data_AF-A0AAJ3U3F5-F1
#
_entry.id   AF-A0AAJ3U3F5-F1
#
_cell.length_a   1.000
_cell.length_b   1.000
_cell.length_c   1.000
_cell.angle_alpha   90.00
_cell.angle_beta   90.00
_cell.angle_gamma   90.00
#
_symmetry.space_group_name_H-M   'P 1'
#
loop_
_entity.id
_entity.type
_entity.pdbx_description
1 polymer ?
#
loop_
_entity_poly.entity_id
_entity_poly.type
_entity_poly.pdbx_seq_one_letter_code
_entity_poly.pdbx_strand_id
1 'polypeptide(L)'
;MAARPISFALEDSDIPLLDELATEFGGGNRSEFLRVAMGEFKERLRLKRLQAIREGMEALHGEAIAERGGKVFTTEETLALIDDLRVP
;
A
#
# COMPACT_ATOMS: atom_id res chain seq x y z
N MET A 1 13.74 -24.60 1.73
CA MET A 1 13.36 -24.25 3.12
C MET A 1 12.08 -24.97 3.47
N ALA A 2 12.03 -25.73 4.57
CA ALA A 2 10.80 -26.39 5.02
C ALA A 2 9.85 -25.36 5.64
N ALA A 3 8.55 -25.46 5.36
CA ALA A 3 7.55 -24.59 5.97
C ALA A 3 7.42 -24.92 7.47
N ARG A 4 7.30 -23.90 8.32
CA ARG A 4 7.02 -24.07 9.75
C ARG A 4 5.50 -24.25 9.93
N PRO A 5 5.02 -25.34 10.54
CA PRO A 5 3.60 -25.49 10.83
C PRO A 5 3.17 -24.47 11.89
N ILE A 6 2.00 -23.88 11.69
CA ILE A 6 1.35 -22.93 12.60
C ILE A 6 -0.12 -23.31 12.72
N SER A 7 -0.73 -23.06 13.88
CA SER A 7 -2.16 -23.31 14.11
C SER A 7 -2.96 -22.02 13.99
N PHE A 8 -4.18 -22.15 13.46
CA PHE A 8 -5.19 -21.09 13.43
C PHE A 8 -6.45 -21.60 14.11
N ALA A 9 -7.17 -20.70 14.77
CA ALA A 9 -8.53 -20.96 15.23
C ALA A 9 -9.50 -20.52 14.15
N LEU A 10 -10.51 -21.34 13.88
CA LEU A 10 -11.64 -21.04 12.99
C LEU A 10 -12.93 -21.44 13.70
N GLU A 11 -14.04 -20.82 13.32
CA GLU A 11 -15.35 -21.32 13.70
C GLU A 11 -15.65 -22.60 12.92
N ASP A 12 -16.36 -23.56 13.54
CA ASP A 12 -16.71 -24.82 12.89
C ASP A 12 -17.52 -24.61 11.60
N SER A 13 -18.32 -23.53 11.56
CA SER A 13 -19.08 -23.10 10.38
C SER A 13 -18.22 -22.66 9.19
N ASP A 14 -16.98 -22.23 9.43
CA ASP A 14 -16.07 -21.77 8.37
C ASP A 14 -15.29 -22.93 7.75
N ILE A 15 -15.25 -24.10 8.38
CA ILE A 15 -14.50 -25.26 7.90
C ILE A 15 -14.95 -25.70 6.49
N PRO A 16 -16.26 -25.82 6.19
CA PRO A 16 -16.71 -26.20 4.84
C PRO A 16 -16.26 -25.19 3.78
N LEU A 17 -16.36 -23.88 4.08
CA LEU A 17 -15.91 -22.83 3.19
C LEU A 17 -14.40 -22.87 2.97
N LEU A 18 -13.62 -23.09 4.03
CA LEU A 18 -12.17 -23.24 3.93
C LEU A 18 -11.79 -24.42 3.03
N ASP A 19 -12.49 -25.54 3.11
CA ASP A 19 -12.22 -26.71 2.28
C ASP A 19 -12.59 -26.49 0.81
N GLU A 20 -13.71 -25.81 0.53
CA GLU A 20 -14.09 -25.38 -0.81
C GLU A 20 -13.03 -24.46 -1.42
N LEU A 21 -12.65 -23.40 -0.68
CA LEU A 21 -11.63 -22.44 -1.13
C LEU A 21 -10.26 -23.08 -1.29
N ALA A 22 -9.88 -24.00 -0.40
CA ALA A 22 -8.64 -24.74 -0.52
C ALA A 22 -8.62 -25.66 -1.73
N THR A 23 -9.77 -26.22 -2.10
CA THR A 23 -9.91 -27.04 -3.30
C THR A 23 -9.74 -26.19 -4.55
N GLU A 24 -10.49 -25.09 -4.65
CA GLU A 24 -10.50 -24.21 -5.83
C GLU A 24 -9.18 -23.46 -6.02
N PHE A 25 -8.65 -22.86 -4.95
CA PHE A 25 -7.51 -21.92 -5.04
C PHE A 25 -6.19 -22.49 -4.50
N GLY A 26 -6.23 -23.64 -3.82
CA GLY A 26 -5.06 -24.29 -3.22
C GLY A 26 -4.80 -25.71 -3.72
N GLY A 27 -5.54 -26.20 -4.72
CA GLY A 27 -5.42 -27.57 -5.22
C GLY A 27 -5.70 -28.64 -4.16
N GLY A 28 -6.59 -28.33 -3.21
CA GLY A 28 -6.94 -29.18 -2.07
C GLY A 28 -6.01 -29.03 -0.85
N ASN A 29 -5.02 -28.13 -0.89
CA ASN A 29 -4.10 -27.90 0.22
C ASN A 29 -4.36 -26.53 0.88
N ARG A 30 -4.81 -26.56 2.14
CA ARG A 30 -5.07 -25.35 2.95
C ARG A 30 -3.85 -24.44 3.11
N SER A 31 -2.64 -25.00 3.17
CA SER A 31 -1.40 -24.21 3.24
C SER A 31 -1.10 -23.50 1.92
N GLU A 32 -1.36 -24.15 0.77
CA GLU A 32 -1.18 -23.50 -0.53
C GLU A 32 -2.25 -22.43 -0.77
N PHE A 33 -3.50 -22.70 -0.39
CA PHE A 33 -4.54 -21.68 -0.37
C PHE A 33 -4.12 -20.45 0.46
N LEU A 34 -3.60 -20.67 1.67
CA LEU A 34 -3.14 -19.56 2.50
C LEU A 34 -2.00 -18.78 1.83
N ARG A 35 -1.06 -19.43 1.12
CA ARG A 35 0.00 -18.72 0.37
C ARG A 35 -0.59 -17.86 -0.75
N VAL A 36 -1.55 -18.37 -1.50
CA VAL A 36 -2.24 -17.64 -2.58
C VAL A 36 -2.96 -16.42 -1.99
N ALA A 37 -3.78 -16.64 -0.97
CA ALA A 37 -4.51 -15.58 -0.28
C ALA A 37 -3.56 -14.49 0.26
N MET A 38 -2.46 -14.88 0.92
CA MET A 38 -1.44 -13.94 1.40
C MET A 38 -0.81 -13.13 0.26
N GLY A 39 -0.57 -13.75 -0.90
CA GLY A 39 -0.09 -13.06 -2.09
C GLY A 39 -1.05 -11.98 -2.56
N GLU A 40 -2.34 -12.30 -2.67
CA GLU A 40 -3.36 -11.33 -3.07
C GLU A 40 -3.51 -10.19 -2.07
N PHE A 41 -3.61 -10.49 -0.77
CA PHE A 41 -3.77 -9.47 0.25
C PHE A 41 -2.53 -8.56 0.38
N LYS A 42 -1.32 -9.09 0.11
CA LYS A 42 -0.10 -8.28 0.04
C LYS A 42 -0.20 -7.22 -1.07
N GLU A 43 -0.66 -7.59 -2.26
CA GLU A 43 -0.80 -6.62 -3.35
C GLU A 43 -1.90 -5.59 -3.06
N ARG A 44 -3.03 -6.02 -2.48
CA ARG A 44 -4.08 -5.07 -2.02
C ARG A 44 -3.54 -4.10 -0.97
N LEU A 45 -2.75 -4.58 -0.02
CA LEU A 45 -2.11 -3.73 1.00
C LEU A 45 -1.12 -2.73 0.37
N ARG A 46 -0.35 -3.18 -0.62
CA ARG A 46 0.57 -2.31 -1.38
C ARG A 46 -0.20 -1.21 -2.11
N LEU A 47 -1.29 -1.54 -2.80
CA LEU A 47 -2.12 -0.55 -3.50
C LEU A 47 -2.71 0.48 -2.53
N LYS A 48 -3.22 0.04 -1.37
CA LYS A 48 -3.74 0.95 -0.34
C LYS A 48 -2.68 1.94 0.15
N ARG A 49 -1.44 1.48 0.35
CA ARG A 49 -0.32 2.36 0.73
C ARG A 49 0.02 3.37 -0.35
N LEU A 50 0.04 2.96 -1.62
CA LEU A 50 0.32 3.86 -2.74
C LEU A 50 -0.79 4.90 -2.93
N GLN A 51 -2.05 4.52 -2.71
CA GLN A 51 -3.17 5.46 -2.73
C GLN A 51 -3.02 6.53 -1.65
N ALA A 52 -2.70 6.13 -0.41
CA ALA A 52 -2.48 7.08 0.67
C ALA A 52 -1.31 8.05 0.39
N ILE A 53 -0.22 7.57 -0.23
CA ILE A 53 0.90 8.42 -0.66
C ILE A 53 0.43 9.42 -1.73
N ARG A 54 -0.30 8.95 -2.75
CA ARG A 54 -0.81 9.82 -3.81
C ARG A 54 -1.72 10.91 -3.24
N GLU A 55 -2.65 10.55 -2.37
CA GLU A 55 -3.57 11.51 -1.73
C GLU A 55 -2.80 12.55 -0.90
N GLY A 56 -1.77 12.13 -0.16
CA GLY A 56 -0.90 13.06 0.57
C GLY A 56 -0.14 14.01 -0.34
N MET A 57 0.37 13.53 -1.48
CA MET A 57 1.04 14.36 -2.47
C MET A 57 0.08 15.35 -3.14
N GLU A 58 -1.14 14.93 -3.47
CA GLU A 58 -2.18 15.79 -4.03
C GLU A 58 -2.58 16.90 -3.06
N ALA A 59 -2.72 16.59 -1.76
CA ALA A 59 -2.99 17.58 -0.72
C ALA A 59 -1.86 18.61 -0.61
N LEU A 60 -0.61 18.16 -0.49
CA LEU A 60 0.56 19.04 -0.45
C LEU A 60 0.70 19.91 -1.71
N HIS A 61 0.38 19.35 -2.87
CA HIS A 61 0.39 20.09 -4.13
C HIS A 61 -0.69 21.17 -4.16
N GLY A 62 -1.90 20.84 -3.68
CA GLY A 62 -3.00 21.80 -3.55
C GLY A 62 -2.67 22.94 -2.59
N GLU A 63 -2.12 22.62 -1.42
CA GLU A 63 -1.62 23.60 -0.45
C GLU A 63 -0.55 24.50 -1.07
N ALA A 64 0.44 23.92 -1.75
CA ALA A 64 1.49 24.69 -2.41
C ALA A 64 0.97 25.59 -3.53
N ILE A 65 -0.02 25.15 -4.32
CA ILE A 65 -0.66 26.00 -5.34
C ILE A 65 -1.39 27.17 -4.67
N ALA A 66 -2.13 26.89 -3.59
CA ALA A 66 -2.88 27.91 -2.86
C ALA A 66 -1.94 28.95 -2.23
N GLU A 67 -0.85 28.51 -1.58
CA GLU A 67 0.16 29.41 -0.99
C GLU A 67 0.88 30.26 -2.04
N ARG A 68 1.20 29.68 -3.20
CA ARG A 68 1.87 30.40 -4.30
C ARG A 68 0.91 31.25 -5.14
N GLY A 69 -0.39 31.22 -4.87
CA GLY A 69 -1.41 31.88 -5.69
C GLY A 69 -1.40 31.42 -7.15
N GLY A 70 -1.05 30.15 -7.42
CA GLY A 70 -0.91 29.60 -8.77
C GLY A 70 0.36 29.99 -9.51
N LYS A 71 1.33 30.64 -8.85
CA LYS A 71 2.61 31.01 -9.47
C LYS A 71 3.53 29.79 -9.61
N VAL A 72 3.91 29.48 -10.84
CA VAL A 72 4.96 28.49 -11.15
C VAL A 72 6.28 29.24 -11.23
N PHE A 73 7.23 28.89 -10.37
CA PHE A 73 8.56 29.50 -10.35
C PHE A 73 9.47 28.78 -11.35
N THR A 74 10.34 29.51 -12.04
CA THR A 74 11.41 28.90 -12.83
C THR A 74 12.48 28.29 -11.91
N THR A 75 13.36 27.49 -12.51
CA THR A 75 14.51 26.94 -11.78
C THR A 75 15.38 28.05 -11.19
N GLU A 76 15.61 29.14 -11.92
CA GLU A 76 16.42 30.27 -11.41
C GLU A 76 15.73 30.99 -10.24
N GLU A 77 14.41 31.23 -10.33
CA GLU A 77 13.66 31.86 -9.24
C GLU A 77 13.62 30.97 -7.99
N THR A 78 13.54 29.66 -8.18
CA THR A 78 13.57 28.69 -7.06
C THR A 78 14.93 28.66 -6.38
N LEU A 79 16.03 28.70 -7.15
CA LEU A 79 17.39 28.75 -6.61
C LEU A 79 17.64 30.06 -5.83
N ALA A 80 17.18 31.20 -6.36
CA ALA A 80 17.28 32.47 -5.66
C ALA A 80 16.54 32.47 -4.32
N LEU A 81 15.34 31.86 -4.25
CA LEU A 81 14.58 31.69 -3.00
C LEU A 81 15.32 30.80 -1.98
N ILE A 82 15.98 29.73 -2.42
CA ILE A 82 16.76 28.84 -1.55
C ILE A 82 17.96 29.57 -0.95
N ASP A 83 18.65 30.38 -1.76
CA ASP A 83 19.79 31.18 -1.30
C ASP A 83 19.35 32.25 -0.29
N ASP A 84 18.18 32.87 -0.47
CA ASP A 84 17.61 33.88 0.44
C ASP A 84 17.13 33.27 1.78
N LEU A 85 16.69 32.00 1.76
CA LEU A 85 16.29 31.24 2.96
C LEU A 85 17.48 30.69 3.77
N ARG A 86 18.67 30.58 3.17
CA ARG A 86 19.91 30.33 3.92
C ARG A 86 20.35 31.63 4.59
N VAL A 87 19.72 31.96 5.73
CA VAL A 87 20.27 32.97 6.64
C VAL A 87 21.66 32.48 7.11
N PRO A 88 22.69 33.36 7.14
CA PRO A 88 24.08 33.02 7.48
C PRO A 88 24.28 32.35 8.84
#